data_AF-A0A7C0YSM8-F1
#
_entry.id   AF-A0A7C0YSM8-F1
#
_cell.length_a   1.000
_cell.length_b   1.000
_cell.length_c   1.000
_cell.angle_alpha   90.00
_cell.angle_beta   90.00
_cell.angle_gamma   90.00
#
_symmetry.space_group_name_H-M   'P 1'
#
loop_
_entity.id
_entity.type
_entity.pdbx_description
1 polymer ?
#
loop_
_entity_poly.entity_id
_entity_poly.type
_entity_poly.pdbx_seq_one_letter_code
_entity_poly.pdbx_strand_id
1 'polypeptide(L)'
;MHNVCASVIYLGKIELRWCHKCNLPVLGKTCGICGGETEEVKLTPPGDVRPAFPFDIELCRKVIEEQFGDAVLPEVVLLNDVPSIDKMDEVIFNGKVAGALQYDVEEKKFRFIPRVWFAAMIKPAKGFVVADKGAVSPILNGSSLLAPGVIDASPEIKRGDEVIVLSPEKEVIAVGKAYMGSEEMVESKHGMAVKIRWKGIEKEEEIGNRTWEDVIEANRGIISKKVSKSVNFIRNTIENNDLPAAVSFSGGKDSLATLFLVLDAGYRLPIFFINTGLEFEETVTYVHEVARKLNLELIEESAGDIFWKAIDFFGPSAKDYRWCCKTCKLGPTTRLIKKNFPDGVLSFIGQRRYESEQRAKKGSIWKNPWVSGQLGASPVQNWTALHIWLYIFMKSKEYGIKWN
;
A
#
# COMPACT_ATOMS: atom_id res chain seq x y z
N MET A 1 0.52 -20.76 21.35
CA MET A 1 0.36 -20.34 19.94
C MET A 1 1.72 -20.36 19.30
N HIS A 2 1.98 -21.34 18.44
CA HIS A 2 3.22 -21.37 17.66
C HIS A 2 3.26 -20.11 16.78
N ASN A 3 4.36 -19.36 16.86
CA ASN A 3 4.70 -18.34 15.89
C ASN A 3 4.72 -19.00 14.52
N VAL A 4 3.65 -18.85 13.75
CA VAL A 4 3.71 -19.02 12.31
C VAL A 4 4.59 -17.88 11.83
N CYS A 5 5.89 -18.14 11.79
CA CYS A 5 6.85 -17.28 11.14
C CYS A 5 6.44 -17.30 9.66
N ALA A 6 5.56 -16.37 9.27
CA ALA A 6 5.19 -16.19 7.87
C ALA A 6 6.51 -15.98 7.13
N SER A 7 6.85 -16.93 6.24
CA SER A 7 8.03 -16.83 5.40
C SER A 7 8.04 -15.46 4.75
N VAL A 8 9.10 -14.68 4.96
CA VAL A 8 9.17 -13.31 4.46
C VAL A 8 9.00 -13.32 2.94
N ILE A 9 7.89 -12.78 2.44
CA ILE A 9 7.54 -12.87 1.02
C ILE A 9 8.19 -11.71 0.28
N TYR A 10 9.26 -12.00 -0.47
CA TYR A 10 9.84 -11.06 -1.43
C TYR A 10 9.29 -11.32 -2.82
N LEU A 11 8.44 -10.42 -3.31
CA LEU A 11 7.84 -10.52 -4.65
C LEU A 11 8.69 -9.85 -5.75
N GLY A 12 9.67 -9.05 -5.35
CA GLY A 12 10.60 -8.33 -6.21
C GLY A 12 11.58 -7.52 -5.36
N LYS A 13 12.37 -6.67 -6.02
CA LYS A 13 13.26 -5.73 -5.32
C LYS A 13 12.42 -4.65 -4.63
N ILE A 14 12.72 -4.34 -3.38
CA ILE A 14 12.23 -3.14 -2.70
C ILE A 14 13.02 -1.95 -3.26
N GLU A 15 12.35 -1.11 -4.05
CA GLU A 15 13.00 0.01 -4.77
C GLU A 15 12.94 1.34 -4.01
N LEU A 16 12.23 1.42 -2.87
CA LEU A 16 12.10 2.67 -2.13
C LEU A 16 13.44 3.10 -1.50
N ARG A 17 13.89 4.28 -1.88
CA ARG A 17 15.02 4.99 -1.27
C ARG A 17 14.55 6.38 -0.83
N TRP A 18 15.38 7.05 -0.05
CA TRP A 18 15.11 8.40 0.43
C TRP A 18 16.28 9.32 0.15
N CYS A 19 16.00 10.52 -0.35
CA CYS A 19 16.97 11.59 -0.41
C CYS A 19 16.85 12.46 0.83
N HIS A 20 17.78 12.35 1.78
CA HIS A 20 17.75 13.14 3.02
C HIS A 20 17.96 14.65 2.78
N LYS A 21 18.71 15.03 1.73
CA LYS A 21 18.91 16.44 1.37
C LYS A 21 17.61 17.11 0.90
N CYS A 22 16.82 16.43 0.08
CA CYS A 22 15.54 16.95 -0.40
C CYS A 22 14.37 16.57 0.52
N ASN A 23 14.56 15.61 1.42
CA ASN A 23 13.52 14.93 2.18
C ASN A 23 12.40 14.35 1.29
N LEU A 24 12.77 13.57 0.27
CA LEU A 24 11.83 13.00 -0.70
C LEU A 24 12.07 11.51 -0.93
N PRO A 25 11.00 10.72 -1.18
CA PRO A 25 11.15 9.36 -1.68
C PRO A 25 11.67 9.35 -3.11
N VAL A 26 12.64 8.46 -3.38
CA VAL A 26 13.30 8.31 -4.69
C VAL A 26 13.40 6.83 -5.03
N LEU A 27 13.14 6.47 -6.30
CA LEU A 27 13.15 5.09 -6.81
C LEU A 27 14.48 4.72 -7.50
N GLY A 28 15.54 5.46 -7.21
CA GLY A 28 16.84 5.34 -7.85
C GLY A 28 17.95 5.80 -6.91
N LYS A 29 19.20 5.40 -7.20
CA LYS A 29 20.34 5.64 -6.30
C LYS A 29 20.69 7.12 -6.10
N THR A 30 20.31 7.99 -7.03
CA THR A 30 20.53 9.42 -6.97
C THR A 30 19.22 10.19 -7.11
N CYS A 31 19.12 11.32 -6.43
CA CYS A 31 17.96 12.21 -6.50
C CYS A 31 17.96 13.02 -7.81
N GLY A 32 16.83 13.06 -8.51
CA GLY A 32 16.67 13.83 -9.74
C GLY A 32 16.76 15.35 -9.57
N ILE A 33 16.50 15.87 -8.37
CA ILE A 33 16.54 17.32 -8.08
C ILE A 33 17.96 17.76 -7.68
N CYS A 34 18.52 17.17 -6.62
CA CYS A 34 19.77 17.66 -6.04
C CYS A 34 21.03 16.90 -6.50
N GLY A 35 20.88 15.83 -7.27
CA GLY A 35 21.97 14.95 -7.71
C GLY A 35 22.63 14.12 -6.59
N GLY A 36 22.19 14.28 -5.34
CA GLY A 36 22.76 13.61 -4.18
C GLY A 36 22.41 12.13 -4.10
N GLU A 37 23.18 11.38 -3.33
CA GLU A 37 22.91 9.98 -3.04
C GLU A 37 21.62 9.80 -2.22
N THR A 38 21.03 8.60 -2.32
CA THR A 38 19.82 8.21 -1.62
C THR A 38 20.09 6.96 -0.79
N GLU A 39 19.38 6.82 0.33
CA GLU A 39 19.50 5.68 1.24
C GLU A 39 18.31 4.72 1.09
N GLU A 40 18.53 3.42 1.26
CA GLU A 40 17.43 2.45 1.24
C GLU A 40 16.55 2.59 2.47
N VAL A 41 15.23 2.64 2.26
CA VAL A 41 14.28 2.64 3.37
C VAL A 41 14.06 1.19 3.81
N LYS A 42 14.29 0.90 5.08
CA LYS A 42 14.05 -0.43 5.66
C LYS A 42 12.55 -0.64 5.84
N LEU A 43 11.98 -1.51 5.01
CA LEU A 43 10.56 -1.83 5.00
C LEU A 43 10.30 -3.30 5.29
N THR A 44 9.13 -3.58 5.84
CA THR A 44 8.64 -4.95 5.91
C THR A 44 8.21 -5.42 4.51
N PRO A 45 8.66 -6.59 4.02
CA PRO A 45 8.26 -7.10 2.71
C PRO A 45 6.74 -7.39 2.63
N PRO A 46 6.12 -7.21 1.44
CA PRO A 46 6.74 -7.15 0.12
C PRO A 46 7.31 -5.79 -0.30
N GLY A 47 7.08 -4.71 0.46
CA GLY A 47 7.66 -3.39 0.19
C GLY A 47 7.07 -2.68 -1.04
N ASP A 48 5.82 -2.98 -1.41
CA ASP A 48 5.14 -2.41 -2.58
C ASP A 48 4.42 -1.10 -2.24
N VAL A 49 5.21 -0.09 -1.86
CA VAL A 49 4.70 1.16 -1.27
C VAL A 49 3.84 1.97 -2.22
N ARG A 50 2.85 2.67 -1.66
CA ARG A 50 1.96 3.61 -2.37
C ARG A 50 1.89 4.96 -1.65
N PRO A 51 1.45 6.03 -2.33
CA PRO A 51 1.00 7.26 -1.67
C PRO A 51 -0.07 6.99 -0.61
N ALA A 52 0.01 7.69 0.51
CA ALA A 52 -1.14 7.94 1.36
C ALA A 52 -2.00 9.03 0.71
N PHE A 53 -3.28 8.74 0.49
CA PHE A 53 -4.24 9.72 0.00
C PHE A 53 -4.84 10.53 1.15
N PRO A 54 -5.57 11.63 0.89
CA PRO A 54 -6.12 12.47 1.95
C PRO A 54 -6.91 11.69 3.02
N PHE A 55 -7.72 10.71 2.61
CA PHE A 55 -8.42 9.83 3.54
C PHE A 55 -7.47 9.01 4.43
N ASP A 56 -6.39 8.45 3.87
CA ASP A 56 -5.41 7.68 4.64
C ASP A 56 -4.70 8.56 5.69
N ILE A 57 -4.30 9.78 5.29
CA ILE A 57 -3.63 10.73 6.17
C ILE A 57 -4.57 11.15 7.30
N GLU A 58 -5.83 11.47 6.98
CA GLU A 58 -6.83 11.87 7.97
C GLU A 58 -7.16 10.74 8.95
N LEU A 59 -7.34 9.51 8.46
CA LEU A 59 -7.54 8.34 9.32
C LEU A 59 -6.35 8.14 10.26
N CYS A 60 -5.12 8.22 9.73
CA CYS A 60 -3.91 8.07 10.54
C CYS A 60 -3.81 9.16 11.62
N ARG A 61 -4.00 10.42 11.23
CA ARG A 61 -4.00 11.58 12.13
C ARG A 61 -5.02 11.40 13.25
N LYS A 62 -6.28 11.12 12.90
CA LYS A 62 -7.36 10.91 13.87
C LYS A 62 -7.02 9.81 14.88
N VAL A 63 -6.50 8.68 14.43
CA VAL A 63 -6.15 7.56 15.31
C VAL A 63 -4.99 7.93 16.26
N ILE A 64 -3.98 8.64 15.76
CA ILE A 64 -2.87 9.13 16.59
C ILE A 64 -3.39 10.16 17.62
N GLU A 65 -4.21 11.12 17.18
CA GLU A 65 -4.84 12.12 18.02
C GLU A 65 -5.71 11.50 19.10
N GLU A 66 -6.42 10.41 18.80
CA GLU A 66 -7.23 9.67 19.76
C GLU A 66 -6.38 8.92 20.81
N GLN A 67 -5.21 8.40 20.43
CA GLN A 67 -4.36 7.61 21.32
C GLN A 67 -3.35 8.43 22.13
N PHE A 68 -2.71 9.41 21.51
CA PHE A 68 -1.53 10.07 22.06
C PHE A 68 -1.67 11.60 22.15
N GLY A 69 -2.59 12.19 21.39
CA GLY A 69 -2.73 13.64 21.25
C GLY A 69 -2.21 14.13 19.90
N ASP A 70 -2.07 15.45 19.77
CA ASP A 70 -1.78 16.11 18.49
C ASP A 70 -0.52 15.55 17.81
N ALA A 71 -0.61 15.34 16.49
CA ALA A 71 0.49 14.81 15.70
C ALA A 71 0.52 15.41 14.29
N VAL A 72 1.71 15.87 13.91
CA VAL A 72 1.93 16.44 12.59
C VAL A 72 2.37 15.33 11.63
N LEU A 73 1.62 15.19 10.54
CA LEU A 73 1.98 14.35 9.39
C LEU A 73 2.25 15.26 8.17
N PRO A 74 3.32 15.01 7.39
CA PRO A 74 3.56 15.75 6.15
C PRO A 74 2.53 15.41 5.07
N GLU A 75 2.53 16.17 3.98
CA GLU A 75 1.75 15.83 2.78
C GLU A 75 2.30 14.57 2.09
N VAL A 76 3.63 14.44 1.99
CA VAL A 76 4.28 13.28 1.38
C VAL A 76 4.44 12.16 2.42
N VAL A 77 3.41 11.32 2.49
CA VAL A 77 3.41 10.08 3.27
C VAL A 77 3.25 8.88 2.32
N LEU A 78 4.03 7.84 2.57
CA LEU A 78 3.91 6.56 1.91
C LEU A 78 3.31 5.53 2.85
N LEU A 79 2.53 4.61 2.29
CA LEU A 79 2.00 3.44 2.99
C LEU A 79 2.58 2.17 2.38
N ASN A 80 2.95 1.24 3.25
CA ASN A 80 3.39 -0.11 2.87
C ASN A 80 2.48 -1.13 3.55
N ASP A 81 1.71 -1.87 2.76
CA ASP A 81 0.87 -2.96 3.26
C ASP A 81 1.77 -4.09 3.78
N VAL A 82 1.54 -4.52 5.02
CA VAL A 82 2.36 -5.53 5.69
C VAL A 82 1.53 -6.73 6.12
N PRO A 83 2.12 -7.94 6.15
CA PRO A 83 1.41 -9.14 6.60
C PRO A 83 0.84 -8.98 8.02
N SER A 84 -0.47 -9.12 8.15
CA SER A 84 -1.22 -9.05 9.40
C SER A 84 -2.50 -9.89 9.28
N ILE A 85 -3.17 -10.16 10.41
CA ILE A 85 -4.45 -10.87 10.44
C ILE A 85 -5.50 -10.13 9.61
N ASP A 86 -5.52 -8.80 9.73
CA ASP A 86 -6.31 -7.86 8.93
C ASP A 86 -5.41 -6.69 8.49
N LYS A 87 -6.00 -5.61 7.96
CA LYS A 87 -5.31 -4.44 7.42
C LYS A 87 -4.25 -3.89 8.37
N MET A 88 -3.02 -3.79 7.87
CA MET A 88 -1.93 -3.12 8.57
C MET A 88 -1.04 -2.44 7.55
N ASP A 89 -0.89 -1.12 7.67
CA ASP A 89 -0.03 -0.32 6.79
C ASP A 89 1.09 0.32 7.62
N GLU A 90 2.35 0.06 7.27
CA GLU A 90 3.47 0.88 7.73
C GLU A 90 3.34 2.29 7.14
N VAL A 91 3.42 3.30 8.02
CA VAL A 91 3.36 4.72 7.66
C VAL A 91 4.79 5.24 7.55
N ILE A 92 5.16 5.79 6.40
CA ILE A 92 6.55 6.12 6.06
C ILE A 92 6.64 7.58 5.61
N PHE A 93 7.55 8.32 6.25
CA PHE A 93 8.00 9.65 5.84
C PHE A 93 9.35 9.92 6.49
N ASN A 94 10.05 11.00 6.10
CA ASN A 94 11.42 11.28 6.55
C ASN A 94 12.40 10.10 6.38
N GLY A 95 12.16 9.23 5.39
CA GLY A 95 13.03 8.10 5.07
C GLY A 95 12.98 6.94 6.06
N LYS A 96 12.03 6.95 7.00
CA LYS A 96 11.88 5.92 8.05
C LYS A 96 10.41 5.54 8.22
N VAL A 97 10.17 4.35 8.77
CA VAL A 97 8.81 3.93 9.18
C VAL A 97 8.46 4.68 10.47
N ALA A 98 7.45 5.54 10.45
CA ALA A 98 6.96 6.30 11.60
C ALA A 98 6.15 5.44 12.58
N GLY A 99 5.48 4.43 12.06
CA GLY A 99 4.67 3.49 12.81
C GLY A 99 3.88 2.60 11.88
N ALA A 100 2.89 1.91 12.42
CA ALA A 100 1.95 1.13 11.63
C ALA A 100 0.51 1.41 12.07
N LEU A 101 -0.36 1.66 11.10
CA LEU A 101 -1.79 1.76 11.30
C LEU A 101 -2.40 0.36 11.11
N GLN A 102 -2.92 -0.22 12.19
CA GLN A 102 -3.46 -1.58 12.21
C GLN A 102 -4.97 -1.56 12.52
N TYR A 103 -5.74 -2.35 11.80
CA TYR A 103 -7.12 -2.66 12.17
C TYR A 103 -7.15 -3.84 13.15
N ASP A 104 -7.69 -3.59 14.34
CA ASP A 104 -7.92 -4.62 15.36
C ASP A 104 -9.30 -5.23 15.14
N VAL A 105 -9.34 -6.52 14.78
CA VAL A 105 -10.58 -7.24 14.46
C VAL A 105 -11.46 -7.48 15.69
N GLU A 106 -10.85 -7.71 16.85
CA GLU A 106 -11.59 -7.99 18.08
C GLU A 106 -12.29 -6.72 18.57
N GLU A 107 -11.57 -5.61 18.50
CA GLU A 107 -12.02 -4.31 19.02
C GLU A 107 -12.68 -3.44 17.96
N LYS A 108 -12.67 -3.90 16.71
CA LYS A 108 -13.28 -3.27 15.53
C LYS A 108 -12.85 -1.81 15.33
N LYS A 109 -11.61 -1.48 15.67
CA LYS A 109 -11.07 -0.12 15.60
C LYS A 109 -9.65 -0.11 15.05
N PHE A 110 -9.26 1.03 14.49
CA PHE A 110 -7.87 1.26 14.12
C PHE A 110 -7.03 1.61 15.34
N ARG A 111 -5.76 1.20 15.31
CA ARG A 111 -4.73 1.53 16.29
C ARG A 111 -3.45 1.89 15.55
N PHE A 112 -2.80 2.95 15.99
CA PHE A 112 -1.47 3.32 15.55
C PHE A 112 -0.42 2.78 16.52
N ILE A 113 0.56 2.07 15.98
CA ILE A 113 1.69 1.48 16.70
C ILE A 113 2.93 2.30 16.33
N PRO A 114 3.32 3.31 17.13
CA PRO A 114 4.40 4.23 16.76
C PRO A 114 5.79 3.57 16.84
N ARG A 115 6.74 4.08 16.06
CA ARG A 115 8.18 3.90 16.32
C ARG A 115 8.68 5.00 17.24
N VAL A 116 9.77 4.74 17.94
CA VAL A 116 10.35 5.64 18.96
C VAL A 116 10.62 7.03 18.40
N TRP A 117 11.20 7.13 17.20
CA TRP A 117 11.54 8.43 16.60
C TRP A 117 10.31 9.29 16.35
N PHE A 118 9.21 8.71 15.86
CA PHE A 118 7.99 9.47 15.62
C PHE A 118 7.23 9.73 16.93
N ALA A 119 7.26 8.80 17.87
CA ALA A 119 6.73 9.02 19.22
C ALA A 119 7.39 10.23 19.91
N ALA A 120 8.69 10.44 19.71
CA ALA A 120 9.40 11.62 20.21
C ALA A 120 8.87 12.94 19.61
N MET A 121 8.24 12.89 18.43
CA MET A 121 7.67 14.07 17.76
C MET A 121 6.22 14.36 18.19
N ILE A 122 5.47 13.35 18.66
CA ILE A 122 4.07 13.48 19.06
C ILE A 122 3.90 14.33 20.33
N LYS A 123 4.88 14.31 21.26
CA LYS A 123 4.78 14.98 22.57
C LYS A 123 3.47 14.64 23.28
N PRO A 124 3.29 13.37 23.69
CA PRO A 124 1.98 12.83 24.05
C PRO A 124 1.32 13.58 25.19
N ALA A 125 0.07 14.02 24.97
CA ALA A 125 -0.81 14.56 26.01
C ALA A 125 -1.59 13.46 26.73
N LYS A 126 -1.63 12.25 26.16
CA LYS A 126 -2.34 11.06 26.64
C LYS A 126 -1.64 9.79 26.13
N GLY A 127 -2.06 8.62 26.61
CA GLY A 127 -1.45 7.35 26.24
C GLY A 127 0.05 7.25 26.60
N PHE A 128 0.50 7.95 27.63
CA PHE A 128 1.88 7.93 28.11
C PHE A 128 2.04 7.22 29.46
N VAL A 129 3.24 6.69 29.71
CA VAL A 129 3.67 6.13 31.01
C VAL A 129 5.03 6.72 31.36
N VAL A 130 5.18 7.30 32.54
CA VAL A 130 6.44 7.85 33.04
C VAL A 130 7.15 6.78 33.85
N ALA A 131 8.33 6.36 33.38
CA ALA A 131 9.18 5.42 34.08
C ALA A 131 10.08 6.13 35.09
N ASP A 132 10.40 5.45 36.19
CA ASP A 132 11.36 5.94 37.16
C ASP A 132 12.80 5.91 36.64
N LYS A 133 13.67 6.71 37.25
CA LYS A 133 15.08 6.84 36.84
C LYS A 133 15.83 5.50 36.84
N GLY A 134 15.51 4.60 37.77
CA GLY A 134 16.06 3.26 37.86
C GLY A 134 15.59 2.32 36.75
N ALA A 135 14.39 2.52 36.20
CA ALA A 135 13.85 1.72 35.09
C ALA A 135 14.37 2.15 33.71
N VAL A 136 14.86 3.39 33.53
CA VAL A 136 15.34 3.90 32.23
C VAL A 136 16.43 3.02 31.62
N SER A 137 17.51 2.73 32.36
CA SER A 137 18.63 1.92 31.86
C SER A 137 18.21 0.47 31.53
N PRO A 138 17.47 -0.26 32.40
CA PRO A 138 16.89 -1.55 32.06
C PRO A 138 16.04 -1.56 30.79
N ILE A 139 15.18 -0.55 30.58
CA ILE A 139 14.35 -0.42 29.36
C ILE A 139 15.22 -0.24 28.12
N LEU A 140 16.21 0.65 28.19
CA LEU A 140 17.15 0.87 27.09
C LEU A 140 18.02 -0.36 26.79
N ASN A 141 18.15 -1.27 27.76
CA ASN A 141 18.79 -2.58 27.61
C ASN A 141 17.81 -3.71 27.24
N GLY A 142 16.54 -3.40 26.96
CA GLY A 142 15.55 -4.34 26.41
C GLY A 142 14.60 -4.96 27.41
N SER A 143 14.59 -4.50 28.67
CA SER A 143 13.63 -4.96 29.67
C SER A 143 12.23 -4.38 29.43
N SER A 144 11.21 -5.11 29.86
CA SER A 144 9.86 -4.54 29.99
C SER A 144 9.78 -3.62 31.20
N LEU A 145 8.85 -2.67 31.19
CA LEU A 145 8.59 -1.82 32.36
C LEU A 145 7.67 -2.59 33.31
N LEU A 146 8.14 -2.76 34.55
CA LEU A 146 7.37 -3.37 35.64
C LEU A 146 6.65 -2.28 36.43
N ALA A 147 5.53 -2.61 37.06
CA ALA A 147 4.71 -1.68 37.83
C ALA A 147 5.50 -0.88 38.90
N PRO A 148 6.45 -1.47 39.67
CA PRO A 148 7.25 -0.70 40.62
C PRO A 148 8.08 0.43 40.03
N GLY A 149 8.33 0.39 38.71
CA GLY A 149 9.10 1.41 38.02
C GLY A 149 8.23 2.46 37.33
N VAL A 150 6.93 2.49 37.59
CA VAL A 150 6.00 3.48 37.03
C VAL A 150 5.79 4.60 38.04
N ILE A 151 6.01 5.85 37.62
CA ILE A 151 5.79 7.05 38.43
C ILE A 151 4.39 7.64 38.15
N ASP A 152 4.02 7.66 36.87
CA ASP A 152 2.79 8.30 36.39
C ASP A 152 2.32 7.59 35.12
N ALA A 153 1.03 7.64 34.85
CA ALA A 153 0.43 7.05 33.65
C ALA A 153 -0.84 7.82 33.29
N SER A 154 -1.10 8.01 31.99
CA SER A 154 -2.32 8.67 31.54
C SER A 154 -3.56 7.90 32.03
N PRO A 155 -4.58 8.58 32.59
CA PRO A 155 -5.67 7.93 33.33
C PRO A 155 -6.56 7.03 32.47
N GLU A 156 -6.63 7.28 31.17
CA GLU A 156 -7.44 6.53 30.22
C GLU A 156 -6.84 5.20 29.76
N ILE A 157 -5.57 4.93 30.10
CA ILE A 157 -4.86 3.71 29.67
C ILE A 157 -5.57 2.48 30.20
N LYS A 158 -5.91 1.57 29.28
CA LYS A 158 -6.40 0.23 29.55
C LYS A 158 -5.40 -0.81 29.12
N ARG A 159 -5.53 -2.00 29.71
CA ARG A 159 -4.78 -3.17 29.28
C ARG A 159 -4.98 -3.39 27.78
N GLY A 160 -3.87 -3.48 27.05
CA GLY A 160 -3.85 -3.70 25.62
C GLY A 160 -3.70 -2.43 24.79
N ASP A 161 -3.72 -1.25 25.38
CA ASP A 161 -3.47 -0.01 24.67
C ASP A 161 -2.00 0.14 24.28
N GLU A 162 -1.76 0.83 23.17
CA GLU A 162 -0.42 1.24 22.78
C GLU A 162 -0.04 2.48 23.59
N VAL A 163 1.17 2.48 24.16
CA VAL A 163 1.64 3.54 25.06
C VAL A 163 3.04 4.01 24.70
N ILE A 164 3.30 5.29 24.96
CA ILE A 164 4.62 5.92 24.86
C ILE A 164 5.23 6.01 26.25
N VAL A 165 6.46 5.52 26.42
CA VAL A 165 7.15 5.52 27.72
C VAL A 165 8.12 6.68 27.77
N LEU A 166 7.99 7.50 28.82
CA LEU A 166 8.79 8.69 29.07
C LEU A 166 9.76 8.47 30.23
N SER A 167 10.91 9.16 30.19
CA SER A 167 11.76 9.37 31.37
C SER A 167 11.13 10.38 32.35
N PRO A 168 11.66 10.54 33.58
CA PRO A 168 11.25 11.61 34.49
C PRO A 168 11.42 13.01 33.88
N GLU A 169 12.39 13.19 32.98
CA GLU A 169 12.65 14.41 32.22
C GLU A 169 11.70 14.60 31.02
N LYS A 170 10.69 13.73 30.86
CA LYS A 170 9.70 13.71 29.76
C LYS A 170 10.28 13.42 28.37
N GLU A 171 11.44 12.78 28.31
CA GLU A 171 12.01 12.30 27.05
C GLU A 171 11.41 10.94 26.69
N VAL A 172 11.07 10.72 25.41
CA VAL A 172 10.61 9.41 24.94
C VAL A 172 11.78 8.43 24.96
N ILE A 173 11.64 7.35 25.73
CA ILE A 173 12.67 6.29 25.85
C ILE A 173 12.25 4.96 25.23
N ALA A 174 10.94 4.75 25.08
CA ALA A 174 10.39 3.54 24.49
C ALA A 174 8.93 3.68 24.08
N VAL A 175 8.44 2.68 23.35
CA VAL A 175 7.04 2.48 22.98
C VAL A 175 6.67 1.02 23.20
N GLY A 176 5.43 0.75 23.58
CA GLY A 176 5.02 -0.59 23.95
C GLY A 176 3.51 -0.77 24.11
N LYS A 177 3.13 -1.93 24.60
CA LYS A 177 1.73 -2.29 24.88
C LYS A 177 1.51 -2.36 26.39
N ALA A 178 0.48 -1.68 26.88
CA ALA A 178 0.08 -1.76 28.28
C ALA A 178 -0.44 -3.15 28.63
N TYR A 179 0.00 -3.68 29.77
CA TYR A 179 -0.46 -4.95 30.33
C TYR A 179 -1.31 -4.78 31.60
N MET A 180 -1.45 -3.53 32.06
CA MET A 180 -2.25 -3.08 33.19
C MET A 180 -3.03 -1.82 32.78
N GLY A 181 -4.13 -1.54 33.47
CA GLY A 181 -4.77 -0.22 33.40
C GLY A 181 -3.97 0.82 34.19
N SER A 182 -4.22 2.11 33.99
CA SER A 182 -3.46 3.21 34.63
C SER A 182 -3.38 3.10 36.16
N GLU A 183 -4.52 2.98 36.83
CA GLU A 183 -4.59 2.90 38.31
C GLU A 183 -3.80 1.69 38.85
N GLU A 184 -4.04 0.50 38.29
CA GLU A 184 -3.30 -0.72 38.63
C GLU A 184 -1.79 -0.57 38.39
N MET A 185 -1.43 0.09 37.29
CA MET A 185 -0.04 0.29 36.86
C MET A 185 0.75 1.14 37.85
N VAL A 186 0.11 2.16 38.45
CA VAL A 186 0.73 3.08 39.40
C VAL A 186 0.73 2.51 40.82
N GLU A 187 -0.32 1.78 41.23
CA GLU A 187 -0.46 1.30 42.61
C GLU A 187 0.24 -0.04 42.88
N SER A 188 0.40 -0.88 41.86
CA SER A 188 0.91 -2.23 42.07
C SER A 188 2.42 -2.28 42.32
N LYS A 189 2.82 -3.09 43.30
CA LYS A 189 4.24 -3.38 43.61
C LYS A 189 4.85 -4.54 42.79
N HIS A 190 4.12 -5.07 41.82
CA HIS A 190 4.50 -6.27 41.08
C HIS A 190 3.74 -6.42 39.76
N GLY A 191 4.34 -7.15 38.82
CA GLY A 191 3.77 -7.40 37.50
C GLY A 191 4.29 -6.47 36.41
N MET A 192 3.98 -6.82 35.16
CA MET A 192 4.44 -6.10 33.98
C MET A 192 3.44 -5.00 33.63
N ALA A 193 3.89 -3.75 33.72
CA ALA A 193 3.11 -2.57 33.37
C ALA A 193 3.05 -2.39 31.85
N VAL A 194 4.21 -2.38 31.19
CA VAL A 194 4.32 -2.19 29.74
C VAL A 194 5.29 -3.19 29.16
N LYS A 195 4.82 -3.95 28.17
CA LYS A 195 5.69 -4.76 27.32
C LYS A 195 6.31 -3.87 26.25
N ILE A 196 7.61 -3.62 26.40
CA ILE A 196 8.37 -2.77 25.48
C ILE A 196 8.51 -3.46 24.13
N ARG A 197 8.24 -2.72 23.05
CA ARG A 197 8.36 -3.20 21.68
C ARG A 197 9.57 -2.59 20.98
N TRP A 198 9.74 -1.28 21.12
CA TRP A 198 10.91 -0.55 20.63
C TRP A 198 11.39 0.43 21.70
N LYS A 199 12.70 0.63 21.75
CA LYS A 199 13.40 1.46 22.72
C LYS A 199 14.40 2.34 22.01
N GLY A 200 14.77 3.46 22.61
CA GLY A 200 15.76 4.38 22.09
C GLY A 200 15.49 5.80 22.58
N ILE A 201 16.51 6.64 22.46
CA ILE A 201 16.37 8.08 22.63
C ILE A 201 16.65 8.66 21.25
N GLU A 202 15.65 9.34 20.71
CA GLU A 202 15.70 9.92 19.37
C GLU A 202 15.61 11.44 19.51
N LYS A 203 16.29 12.16 18.63
CA LYS A 203 16.21 13.62 18.59
C LYS A 203 14.98 14.02 17.79
N GLU A 204 14.40 15.17 18.12
CA GLU A 204 13.39 15.79 17.28
C GLU A 204 13.99 16.05 15.88
N GLU A 205 13.27 15.60 14.85
CA GLU A 205 13.61 15.83 13.44
C GLU A 205 12.63 16.83 12.83
N GLU A 206 13.08 17.62 11.86
CA GLU A 206 12.19 18.52 11.13
C GLU A 206 11.35 17.72 10.12
N ILE A 207 10.03 17.90 10.13
CA ILE A 207 9.16 17.36 9.08
C ILE A 207 9.26 18.28 7.87
N GLY A 208 9.92 17.81 6.81
CA GLY A 208 10.07 18.62 5.60
C GLY A 208 8.72 18.89 4.93
N ASN A 209 8.47 20.15 4.58
CA ASN A 209 7.31 20.57 3.83
C ASN A 209 7.54 20.34 2.33
N ARG A 210 7.05 19.21 1.81
CA ARG A 210 7.23 18.77 0.42
C ARG A 210 5.91 18.33 -0.18
N THR A 211 5.82 18.45 -1.50
CA THR A 211 4.61 18.15 -2.28
C THR A 211 4.80 16.92 -3.16
N TRP A 212 3.70 16.35 -3.66
CA TRP A 212 3.78 15.28 -4.66
C TRP A 212 4.40 15.73 -6.00
N GLU A 213 4.30 17.01 -6.35
CA GLU A 213 5.03 17.61 -7.47
C GLU A 213 6.56 17.49 -7.30
N ASP A 214 7.08 17.73 -6.09
CA ASP A 214 8.50 17.56 -5.79
C ASP A 214 8.93 16.09 -5.94
N VAL A 215 8.08 15.15 -5.49
CA VAL A 215 8.35 13.71 -5.64
C VAL A 215 8.39 13.31 -7.11
N ILE A 216 7.47 13.82 -7.92
CA ILE A 216 7.44 13.57 -9.38
C ILE A 216 8.73 14.09 -10.01
N GLU A 217 9.17 15.30 -9.66
CA GLU A 217 10.38 15.88 -10.23
C GLU A 217 11.64 15.08 -9.83
N ALA A 218 11.76 14.71 -8.54
CA ALA A 218 12.87 13.88 -8.06
C ALA A 218 12.96 12.51 -8.75
N ASN A 219 11.84 12.01 -9.28
CA ASN A 219 11.73 10.70 -9.92
C ASN A 219 11.55 10.75 -11.44
N ARG A 220 11.43 11.92 -12.05
CA ARG A 220 11.07 12.10 -13.47
C ARG A 220 11.93 11.24 -14.40
N GLY A 221 13.25 11.33 -14.24
CA GLY A 221 14.19 10.56 -15.07
C GLY A 221 14.09 9.04 -14.88
N ILE A 222 13.71 8.57 -13.69
CA ILE A 222 13.52 7.13 -13.39
C ILE A 222 12.23 6.63 -14.06
N ILE A 223 11.14 7.39 -13.90
CA ILE A 223 9.85 7.05 -14.51
C ILE A 223 9.96 7.07 -16.03
N SER A 224 10.55 8.11 -16.63
CA SER A 224 10.73 8.18 -18.09
C SER A 224 11.49 6.97 -18.65
N LYS A 225 12.56 6.51 -17.96
CA LYS A 225 13.30 5.30 -18.36
C LYS A 225 12.44 4.04 -18.31
N LYS A 226 11.57 3.89 -17.30
CA LYS A 226 10.65 2.75 -17.23
C LYS A 226 9.57 2.84 -18.31
N VAL A 227 9.01 4.02 -18.56
CA VAL A 227 8.05 4.27 -19.64
C VAL A 227 8.64 3.89 -20.99
N SER A 228 9.86 4.34 -21.33
CA SER A 228 10.51 3.99 -22.60
C SER A 228 10.67 2.46 -22.77
N LYS A 229 11.02 1.74 -21.70
CA LYS A 229 11.13 0.27 -21.72
C LYS A 229 9.78 -0.40 -21.95
N SER A 230 8.73 0.06 -21.25
CA SER A 230 7.37 -0.47 -21.38
C SER A 230 6.75 -0.18 -22.74
N VAL A 231 6.98 1.01 -23.30
CA VAL A 231 6.57 1.39 -24.66
C VAL A 231 7.25 0.50 -25.71
N ASN A 232 8.56 0.29 -25.61
CA ASN A 232 9.27 -0.62 -26.52
C ASN A 232 8.79 -2.06 -26.38
N PHE A 233 8.48 -2.51 -25.15
CA PHE A 233 7.88 -3.82 -24.93
C PHE A 233 6.52 -3.94 -25.63
N ILE A 234 5.65 -2.93 -25.55
CA ILE A 234 4.33 -2.93 -26.22
C ILE A 234 4.49 -3.02 -27.74
N ARG A 235 5.33 -2.15 -28.34
CA ARG A 235 5.61 -2.14 -29.78
C ARG A 235 6.12 -3.48 -30.27
N ASN A 236 7.18 -4.00 -29.64
CA ASN A 236 7.74 -5.29 -29.99
C ASN A 236 6.72 -6.44 -29.81
N THR A 237 5.86 -6.37 -28.78
CA THR A 237 4.87 -7.44 -28.57
C THR A 237 3.80 -7.42 -29.66
N ILE A 238 3.36 -6.23 -30.10
CA ILE A 238 2.41 -6.12 -31.22
C ILE A 238 3.07 -6.53 -32.54
N GLU A 239 4.27 -6.03 -32.84
CA GLU A 239 4.98 -6.34 -34.09
C GLU A 239 5.31 -7.82 -34.27
N ASN A 240 5.50 -8.56 -33.19
CA ASN A 240 5.82 -10.00 -33.22
C ASN A 240 4.60 -10.91 -32.99
N ASN A 241 3.37 -10.39 -33.06
CA ASN A 241 2.16 -11.20 -32.93
C ASN A 241 1.10 -10.77 -33.96
N ASP A 242 0.53 -11.75 -34.68
CA ASP A 242 -0.53 -11.49 -35.66
C ASP A 242 -1.93 -11.37 -35.02
N LEU A 243 -2.03 -11.47 -33.69
CA LEU A 243 -3.30 -11.38 -32.97
C LEU A 243 -3.79 -9.93 -32.89
N PRO A 244 -5.10 -9.68 -33.00
CA PRO A 244 -5.67 -8.38 -32.66
C PRO A 244 -5.35 -8.06 -31.19
N ALA A 245 -5.01 -6.80 -30.92
CA ALA A 245 -4.61 -6.36 -29.60
C ALA A 245 -5.71 -5.54 -28.90
N ALA A 246 -5.83 -5.71 -27.59
CA ALA A 246 -6.79 -4.96 -26.76
C ALA A 246 -6.24 -4.72 -25.35
N VAL A 247 -6.81 -3.76 -24.63
CA VAL A 247 -6.44 -3.46 -23.24
C VAL A 247 -7.51 -4.00 -22.29
N SER A 248 -7.12 -4.86 -21.36
CA SER A 248 -7.97 -5.24 -20.22
C SER A 248 -8.03 -4.08 -19.24
N PHE A 249 -9.14 -3.34 -19.23
CA PHE A 249 -9.31 -2.17 -18.39
C PHE A 249 -10.39 -2.39 -17.33
N SER A 250 -10.00 -2.32 -16.05
CA SER A 250 -10.90 -2.58 -14.92
C SER A 250 -11.19 -1.34 -14.07
N GLY A 251 -10.78 -0.16 -14.53
CA GLY A 251 -10.89 1.09 -13.75
C GLY A 251 -9.85 1.27 -12.63
N GLY A 252 -9.05 0.24 -12.32
CA GLY A 252 -8.01 0.33 -11.29
C GLY A 252 -6.71 0.97 -11.77
N LYS A 253 -5.88 1.45 -10.83
CA LYS A 253 -4.60 2.14 -11.10
C LYS A 253 -3.69 1.40 -12.09
N ASP A 254 -3.52 0.08 -11.95
CA ASP A 254 -2.56 -0.67 -12.76
C ASP A 254 -3.07 -0.81 -14.21
N SER A 255 -4.38 -0.97 -14.37
CA SER A 255 -5.03 -1.01 -15.67
C SER A 255 -5.03 0.36 -16.36
N LEU A 256 -5.17 1.45 -15.59
CA LEU A 256 -5.06 2.82 -16.10
C LEU A 256 -3.64 3.14 -16.58
N ALA A 257 -2.62 2.79 -15.79
CA ALA A 257 -1.23 2.95 -16.21
C ALA A 257 -0.91 2.11 -17.46
N THR A 258 -1.46 0.89 -17.55
CA THR A 258 -1.32 0.05 -18.75
C THR A 258 -1.96 0.71 -19.97
N LEU A 259 -3.16 1.28 -19.82
CA LEU A 259 -3.84 2.01 -20.88
C LEU A 259 -3.02 3.22 -21.37
N PHE A 260 -2.51 4.05 -20.44
CA PHE A 260 -1.65 5.19 -20.81
C PHE A 260 -0.37 4.74 -21.50
N LEU A 261 0.26 3.63 -21.09
CA LEU A 261 1.46 3.11 -21.75
C LEU A 261 1.18 2.64 -23.19
N VAL A 262 0.00 2.07 -23.45
CA VAL A 262 -0.43 1.67 -24.79
C VAL A 262 -0.65 2.91 -25.67
N LEU A 263 -1.26 3.96 -25.13
CA LEU A 263 -1.41 5.24 -25.82
C LEU A 263 -0.05 5.91 -26.09
N ASP A 264 0.84 5.94 -25.10
CA ASP A 264 2.22 6.45 -25.25
C ASP A 264 3.04 5.65 -26.28
N ALA A 265 2.72 4.37 -26.47
CA ALA A 265 3.32 3.54 -27.51
C ALA A 265 2.83 3.90 -28.93
N GLY A 266 1.75 4.66 -29.04
CA GLY A 266 1.16 5.12 -30.30
C GLY A 266 -0.05 4.30 -30.75
N TYR A 267 -0.58 3.42 -29.90
CA TYR A 267 -1.71 2.55 -30.24
C TYR A 267 -3.00 3.00 -29.56
N ARG A 268 -4.09 3.09 -30.34
CA ARG A 268 -5.45 3.28 -29.82
C ARG A 268 -6.22 1.97 -29.96
N LEU A 269 -5.98 1.07 -29.03
CA LEU A 269 -6.61 -0.25 -29.00
C LEU A 269 -7.99 -0.18 -28.35
N PRO A 270 -8.92 -1.10 -28.70
CA PRO A 270 -10.16 -1.26 -27.94
C PRO A 270 -9.82 -1.61 -26.48
N ILE A 271 -10.58 -1.04 -25.57
CA ILE A 271 -10.59 -1.45 -24.18
C ILE A 271 -11.71 -2.47 -24.00
N PHE A 272 -11.47 -3.53 -23.25
CA PHE A 272 -12.56 -4.40 -22.84
C PHE A 272 -12.67 -4.47 -21.32
N PHE A 273 -13.92 -4.41 -20.86
CA PHE A 273 -14.30 -4.36 -19.47
C PHE A 273 -15.22 -5.54 -19.15
N ILE A 274 -14.92 -6.23 -18.05
CA ILE A 274 -15.73 -7.33 -17.55
C ILE A 274 -16.46 -6.81 -16.32
N ASN A 275 -17.72 -6.44 -16.52
CA ASN A 275 -18.58 -5.99 -15.45
C ASN A 275 -19.08 -7.21 -14.67
N THR A 276 -18.59 -7.39 -13.45
CA THR A 276 -18.87 -8.60 -12.66
C THR A 276 -20.26 -8.62 -12.05
N GLY A 277 -21.03 -7.53 -12.18
CA GLY A 277 -22.28 -7.32 -11.44
C GLY A 277 -22.06 -6.98 -9.96
N LEU A 278 -20.79 -6.87 -9.53
CA LEU A 278 -20.38 -6.55 -8.15
C LEU A 278 -19.45 -5.34 -8.07
N GLU A 279 -19.15 -4.71 -9.20
CA GLU A 279 -18.36 -3.49 -9.21
C GLU A 279 -19.19 -2.34 -8.61
N PHE A 280 -18.52 -1.41 -7.95
CA PHE A 280 -19.15 -0.16 -7.52
C PHE A 280 -19.66 0.62 -8.73
N GLU A 281 -20.80 1.31 -8.59
CA GLU A 281 -21.39 2.13 -9.66
C GLU A 281 -20.41 3.20 -10.15
N GLU A 282 -19.61 3.74 -9.24
CA GLU A 282 -18.54 4.69 -9.51
C GLU A 282 -17.48 4.08 -10.45
N THR A 283 -17.15 2.80 -10.27
CA THR A 283 -16.15 2.10 -11.12
C THR A 283 -16.69 1.88 -12.53
N VAL A 284 -17.95 1.49 -12.67
CA VAL A 284 -18.59 1.32 -13.99
C VAL A 284 -18.68 2.67 -14.70
N THR A 285 -19.18 3.70 -14.01
CA THR A 285 -19.27 5.07 -14.53
C THR A 285 -17.90 5.59 -14.99
N TYR A 286 -16.88 5.36 -14.16
CA TYR A 286 -15.50 5.73 -14.44
C TYR A 286 -14.96 5.07 -15.70
N VAL A 287 -15.16 3.76 -15.88
CA VAL A 287 -14.72 3.04 -17.08
C VAL A 287 -15.33 3.63 -18.35
N HIS A 288 -16.64 3.90 -18.32
CA HIS A 288 -17.35 4.48 -19.46
C HIS A 288 -16.90 5.91 -19.74
N GLU A 289 -16.59 6.69 -18.70
CA GLU A 289 -16.05 8.04 -18.84
C GLU A 289 -14.65 8.04 -19.49
N VAL A 290 -13.76 7.15 -19.04
CA VAL A 290 -12.42 7.00 -19.61
C VAL A 290 -12.49 6.62 -21.08
N ALA A 291 -13.33 5.63 -21.44
CA ALA A 291 -13.54 5.21 -22.83
C ALA A 291 -13.96 6.39 -23.71
N ARG A 292 -14.95 7.16 -23.25
CA ARG A 292 -15.53 8.30 -23.97
C ARG A 292 -14.53 9.44 -24.12
N LYS A 293 -13.87 9.85 -23.03
CA LYS A 293 -12.90 10.95 -23.04
C LYS A 293 -11.68 10.65 -23.91
N LEU A 294 -11.23 9.40 -23.93
CA LEU A 294 -10.12 8.96 -24.76
C LEU A 294 -10.56 8.55 -26.18
N ASN A 295 -11.85 8.62 -26.50
CA ASN A 295 -12.41 8.17 -27.78
C ASN A 295 -11.91 6.76 -28.16
N LEU A 296 -12.05 5.81 -27.24
CA LEU A 296 -11.68 4.41 -27.42
C LEU A 296 -12.93 3.54 -27.48
N GLU A 297 -12.89 2.52 -28.34
CA GLU A 297 -13.94 1.50 -28.37
C GLU A 297 -13.98 0.74 -27.03
N LEU A 298 -15.17 0.66 -26.44
CA LEU A 298 -15.42 -0.11 -25.22
C LEU A 298 -16.18 -1.39 -25.57
N ILE A 299 -15.52 -2.53 -25.38
CA ILE A 299 -16.12 -3.85 -25.48
C ILE A 299 -16.47 -4.31 -24.06
N GLU A 300 -17.76 -4.29 -23.70
CA GLU A 300 -18.22 -4.68 -22.37
C GLU A 300 -18.98 -6.02 -22.41
N GLU A 301 -18.76 -6.86 -21.39
CA GLU A 301 -19.63 -7.99 -21.08
C GLU A 301 -19.98 -7.95 -19.59
N SER A 302 -21.26 -8.10 -19.28
CA SER A 302 -21.77 -8.09 -17.90
C SER A 302 -22.14 -9.50 -17.44
N ALA A 303 -21.84 -9.80 -16.17
CA ALA A 303 -22.34 -10.97 -15.47
C ALA A 303 -23.75 -10.77 -14.90
N GLY A 304 -24.29 -9.53 -14.90
CA GLY A 304 -25.59 -9.21 -14.32
C GLY A 304 -25.77 -9.79 -12.91
N ASP A 305 -26.92 -10.38 -12.63
CA ASP A 305 -27.26 -10.93 -11.32
C ASP A 305 -26.73 -12.37 -11.08
N ILE A 306 -25.77 -12.85 -11.88
CA ILE A 306 -25.25 -14.23 -11.76
C ILE A 306 -24.72 -14.49 -10.35
N PHE A 307 -24.05 -13.51 -9.72
CA PHE A 307 -23.55 -13.68 -8.35
C PHE A 307 -24.69 -13.94 -7.36
N TRP A 308 -25.71 -13.09 -7.38
CA TRP A 308 -26.85 -13.17 -6.46
C TRP A 308 -27.66 -14.45 -6.67
N LYS A 309 -27.80 -14.93 -7.90
CA LYS A 309 -28.44 -16.22 -8.17
C LYS A 309 -27.60 -17.41 -7.71
N ALA A 310 -26.28 -17.31 -7.83
CA ALA A 310 -25.36 -18.40 -7.52
C ALA A 310 -25.10 -18.55 -6.01
N ILE A 311 -25.29 -17.48 -5.22
CA ILE A 311 -25.10 -17.54 -3.76
C ILE A 311 -26.06 -18.52 -3.08
N ASP A 312 -27.28 -18.68 -3.62
CA ASP A 312 -28.28 -19.61 -3.09
C ASP A 312 -27.87 -21.08 -3.25
N PHE A 313 -26.99 -21.37 -4.21
CA PHE A 313 -26.52 -22.73 -4.49
C PHE A 313 -25.14 -23.02 -3.88
N PHE A 314 -24.22 -22.07 -3.97
CA PHE A 314 -22.83 -22.26 -3.53
C PHE A 314 -22.56 -21.70 -2.13
N GLY A 315 -23.43 -20.84 -1.60
CA GLY A 315 -23.15 -20.07 -0.39
C GLY A 315 -22.11 -18.96 -0.63
N PRO A 316 -21.68 -18.27 0.44
CA PRO A 316 -20.75 -17.15 0.32
C PRO A 316 -19.40 -17.58 -0.25
N SER A 317 -18.85 -16.77 -1.16
CA SER A 317 -17.49 -16.97 -1.66
C SER A 317 -16.47 -16.68 -0.55
N ALA A 318 -15.37 -17.43 -0.55
CA ALA A 318 -14.26 -17.24 0.40
C ALA A 318 -12.90 -17.27 -0.31
N LYS A 319 -11.83 -16.92 0.41
CA LYS A 319 -10.45 -16.93 -0.13
C LYS A 319 -10.06 -18.28 -0.73
N ASP A 320 -10.53 -19.38 -0.14
CA ASP A 320 -10.23 -20.74 -0.61
C ASP A 320 -11.39 -21.37 -1.40
N TYR A 321 -12.53 -20.66 -1.50
CA TYR A 321 -13.72 -21.10 -2.21
C TYR A 321 -14.18 -20.02 -3.21
N ARG A 322 -13.34 -19.77 -4.22
CA ARG A 322 -13.47 -18.66 -5.19
C ARG A 322 -14.36 -18.98 -6.38
N TRP A 323 -15.57 -19.50 -6.15
CA TRP A 323 -16.50 -19.83 -7.24
C TRP A 323 -16.91 -18.59 -8.04
N CYS A 324 -17.05 -17.43 -7.38
CA CYS A 324 -17.46 -16.17 -8.00
C CYS A 324 -16.48 -15.70 -9.10
N CYS A 325 -15.18 -15.99 -8.97
CA CYS A 325 -14.20 -15.69 -10.02
C CYS A 325 -14.46 -16.49 -11.30
N LYS A 326 -14.89 -17.75 -11.16
CA LYS A 326 -15.18 -18.61 -12.32
C LYS A 326 -16.45 -18.15 -13.03
N THR A 327 -17.49 -17.85 -12.26
CA THR A 327 -18.82 -17.50 -12.78
C THR A 327 -18.90 -16.06 -13.27
N CYS A 328 -18.38 -15.10 -12.50
CA CYS A 328 -18.58 -13.67 -12.75
C CYS A 328 -17.40 -13.00 -13.48
N LYS A 329 -16.22 -13.64 -13.53
CA LYS A 329 -15.06 -13.11 -14.28
C LYS A 329 -14.71 -13.99 -15.48
N LEU A 330 -14.26 -15.23 -15.23
CA LEU A 330 -13.70 -16.09 -16.29
C LEU A 330 -14.72 -16.48 -17.37
N GLY A 331 -15.94 -16.84 -16.98
CA GLY A 331 -17.04 -17.15 -17.90
C GLY A 331 -17.35 -15.98 -18.86
N PRO A 332 -17.70 -14.78 -18.33
CA PRO A 332 -17.90 -13.57 -19.13
C PRO A 332 -16.70 -13.22 -20.01
N THR A 333 -15.47 -13.29 -19.50
CA THR A 333 -14.27 -13.03 -20.32
C THR A 333 -14.18 -13.99 -21.51
N THR A 334 -14.47 -15.28 -21.30
CA THR A 334 -14.43 -16.28 -22.38
C THR A 334 -15.48 -16.02 -23.45
N ARG A 335 -16.70 -15.60 -23.05
CA ARG A 335 -17.76 -15.23 -24.01
C ARG A 335 -17.38 -13.98 -24.81
N LEU A 336 -16.88 -12.95 -24.12
CA LEU A 336 -16.46 -11.70 -24.75
C LEU A 336 -15.36 -11.96 -25.79
N ILE A 337 -14.33 -12.73 -25.44
CA ILE A 337 -13.23 -13.03 -26.35
C ILE A 337 -13.70 -13.86 -27.53
N LYS A 338 -14.48 -14.93 -27.32
CA LYS A 338 -15.00 -15.73 -28.44
C LYS A 338 -15.88 -14.93 -29.40
N LYS A 339 -16.64 -13.96 -28.89
CA LYS A 339 -17.54 -13.12 -29.68
C LYS A 339 -16.79 -12.08 -30.52
N ASN A 340 -15.76 -11.43 -29.96
CA ASN A 340 -15.10 -10.29 -30.60
C ASN A 340 -13.73 -10.64 -31.22
N PHE A 341 -13.11 -11.73 -30.78
CA PHE A 341 -11.76 -12.16 -31.17
C PHE A 341 -11.69 -13.70 -31.33
N PRO A 342 -12.39 -14.26 -32.34
CA PRO A 342 -12.52 -15.72 -32.51
C PRO A 342 -11.18 -16.45 -32.68
N ASP A 343 -10.21 -15.81 -33.34
CA ASP A 343 -8.86 -16.35 -33.58
C ASP A 343 -7.86 -16.06 -32.44
N GLY A 344 -8.35 -15.42 -31.37
CA GLY A 344 -7.57 -15.05 -30.20
C GLY A 344 -7.25 -13.56 -30.10
N VAL A 345 -6.73 -13.14 -28.95
CA VAL A 345 -6.45 -11.73 -28.63
C VAL A 345 -5.14 -11.61 -27.86
N LEU A 346 -4.34 -10.61 -28.23
CA LEU A 346 -3.25 -10.10 -27.40
C LEU A 346 -3.82 -9.07 -26.42
N SER A 347 -3.94 -9.45 -25.15
CA SER A 347 -4.48 -8.58 -24.12
C SER A 347 -3.38 -7.96 -23.27
N PHE A 348 -3.28 -6.62 -23.30
CA PHE A 348 -2.46 -5.87 -22.37
C PHE A 348 -3.16 -5.77 -21.02
N ILE A 349 -2.50 -6.25 -19.96
CA ILE A 349 -3.08 -6.42 -18.63
C ILE A 349 -2.16 -5.76 -17.59
N GLY A 350 -2.74 -4.98 -16.68
CA GLY A 350 -2.04 -4.33 -15.57
C GLY A 350 -1.63 -5.28 -14.43
N GLN A 351 -1.11 -6.45 -14.75
CA GLN A 351 -0.64 -7.42 -13.75
C GLN A 351 0.77 -7.04 -13.27
N ARG A 352 1.01 -6.97 -11.96
CA ARG A 352 2.36 -6.76 -11.40
C ARG A 352 2.83 -7.97 -10.61
N ARG A 353 4.14 -8.20 -10.58
CA ARG A 353 4.76 -9.25 -9.75
C ARG A 353 4.53 -9.05 -8.26
N TYR A 354 4.46 -7.79 -7.82
CA TYR A 354 4.31 -7.39 -6.42
C TYR A 354 2.93 -7.67 -5.83
N GLU A 355 1.99 -8.20 -6.63
CA GLU A 355 0.65 -8.54 -6.15
C GLU A 355 0.54 -9.98 -5.60
N SER A 356 1.35 -10.93 -6.08
CA SER A 356 1.38 -12.31 -5.55
C SER A 356 2.54 -13.13 -6.11
N GLU A 357 2.92 -14.20 -5.41
CA GLU A 357 3.96 -15.14 -5.88
C GLU A 357 3.63 -15.75 -7.26
N GLN A 358 2.35 -16.07 -7.50
CA GLN A 358 1.92 -16.63 -8.78
C GLN A 358 2.15 -15.63 -9.92
N ARG A 359 1.85 -14.35 -9.69
CA ARG A 359 2.09 -13.28 -10.69
C ARG A 359 3.58 -13.03 -10.88
N ALA A 360 4.38 -13.15 -9.82
CA ALA A 360 5.84 -13.04 -9.93
C ALA A 360 6.45 -14.14 -10.82
N LYS A 361 5.90 -15.37 -10.78
CA LYS A 361 6.38 -16.51 -11.58
C LYS A 361 5.94 -16.50 -13.05
N LYS A 362 4.80 -15.87 -13.38
CA LYS A 362 4.20 -15.90 -14.74
C LYS A 362 5.00 -15.16 -15.83
N GLY A 363 5.91 -14.25 -15.44
CA GLY A 363 6.62 -13.40 -16.40
C GLY A 363 5.74 -12.31 -17.02
N SER A 364 6.27 -11.62 -18.05
CA SER A 364 5.59 -10.48 -18.69
C SER A 364 4.66 -10.86 -19.83
N ILE A 365 4.78 -12.08 -20.39
CA ILE A 365 3.89 -12.60 -21.44
C ILE A 365 3.50 -14.02 -21.03
N TRP A 366 2.22 -14.36 -21.10
CA TRP A 366 1.72 -15.69 -20.74
C TRP A 366 0.46 -16.05 -21.53
N LYS A 367 0.25 -17.34 -21.77
CA LYS A 367 -1.04 -17.83 -22.27
C LYS A 367 -1.98 -18.06 -21.09
N ASN A 368 -3.23 -17.59 -21.18
CA ASN A 368 -4.20 -17.82 -20.10
C ASN A 368 -4.70 -19.28 -20.14
N PRO A 369 -4.46 -20.08 -19.09
CA PRO A 369 -4.90 -21.49 -19.08
C PRO A 369 -6.42 -21.64 -18.97
N TRP A 370 -7.13 -20.61 -18.51
CA TRP A 370 -8.58 -20.65 -18.27
C TRP A 370 -9.40 -20.01 -19.39
N VAL A 371 -8.78 -19.17 -20.22
CA VAL A 371 -9.44 -18.41 -21.27
C VAL A 371 -8.74 -18.72 -22.59
N SER A 372 -9.29 -19.69 -23.31
CA SER A 372 -8.76 -20.13 -24.60
C SER A 372 -8.66 -18.95 -25.58
N GLY A 373 -7.52 -18.82 -26.25
CA GLY A 373 -7.27 -17.74 -27.22
C GLY A 373 -6.74 -16.43 -26.63
N GLN A 374 -6.58 -16.31 -25.31
CA GLN A 374 -6.01 -15.09 -24.70
C GLN A 374 -4.49 -15.22 -24.47
N LEU A 375 -3.73 -14.39 -25.17
CA LEU A 375 -2.32 -14.12 -24.88
C LEU A 375 -2.23 -12.85 -24.01
N GLY A 376 -1.86 -12.99 -22.74
CA GLY A 376 -1.69 -11.87 -21.82
C GLY A 376 -0.28 -11.27 -21.92
N ALA A 377 -0.19 -9.94 -21.91
CA ALA A 377 1.06 -9.20 -21.85
C ALA A 377 0.97 -8.09 -20.78
N SER A 378 1.95 -8.01 -19.88
CA SER A 378 2.02 -6.96 -18.85
C SER A 378 3.23 -6.05 -19.07
N PRO A 379 3.01 -4.80 -19.52
CA PRO A 379 4.08 -3.81 -19.64
C PRO A 379 4.56 -3.28 -18.28
N VAL A 380 3.81 -3.54 -17.21
CA VAL A 380 4.07 -3.06 -15.85
C VAL A 380 4.51 -4.18 -14.89
N GLN A 381 4.84 -5.36 -15.41
CA GLN A 381 5.16 -6.55 -14.60
C GLN A 381 6.21 -6.29 -13.50
N ASN A 382 7.20 -5.44 -13.78
CA ASN A 382 8.29 -5.07 -12.85
C ASN A 382 8.16 -3.64 -12.30
N TRP A 383 6.96 -3.08 -12.26
CA TRP A 383 6.69 -1.78 -11.64
C TRP A 383 6.17 -1.98 -10.22
N THR A 384 6.66 -1.18 -9.28
CA THR A 384 6.07 -1.08 -7.92
C THR A 384 4.83 -0.19 -7.97
N ALA A 385 4.00 -0.21 -6.92
CA ALA A 385 2.83 0.65 -6.81
C ALA A 385 3.22 2.14 -6.87
N LEU A 386 4.35 2.55 -6.28
CA LEU A 386 4.84 3.92 -6.40
C LEU A 386 5.24 4.29 -7.84
N HIS A 387 5.81 3.37 -8.63
CA HIS A 387 6.05 3.64 -10.06
C HIS A 387 4.76 3.92 -10.81
N ILE A 388 3.72 3.11 -10.55
CA ILE A 388 2.39 3.25 -11.15
C ILE A 388 1.80 4.60 -10.80
N TRP A 389 1.79 4.96 -9.52
CA TRP A 389 1.21 6.22 -9.07
C TRP A 389 1.93 7.45 -9.60
N LEU A 390 3.27 7.48 -9.56
CA LEU A 390 4.02 8.61 -10.11
C LEU A 390 3.77 8.79 -11.60
N TYR A 391 3.69 7.69 -12.36
CA TYR A 391 3.34 7.75 -13.77
C TYR A 391 1.90 8.23 -14.00
N ILE A 392 0.93 7.75 -13.22
CA ILE A 392 -0.46 8.23 -13.27
C ILE A 392 -0.52 9.72 -12.95
N PHE A 393 0.17 10.21 -11.92
CA PHE A 393 0.18 11.64 -11.58
C PHE A 393 0.73 12.50 -12.73
N MET A 394 1.77 12.02 -13.43
CA MET A 394 2.32 12.67 -14.61
C MET A 394 1.32 12.69 -15.78
N LYS A 395 0.67 11.56 -16.05
CA LYS A 395 -0.18 11.37 -17.24
C LYS A 395 -1.63 11.79 -17.10
N SER A 396 -2.15 11.85 -15.89
CA SER A 396 -3.53 12.27 -15.62
C SER A 396 -3.77 13.71 -16.10
N LYS A 397 -2.79 14.60 -15.89
CA LYS A 397 -2.82 15.98 -16.38
C LYS A 397 -2.78 16.04 -17.91
N GLU A 398 -1.98 15.18 -18.54
CA GLU A 398 -1.81 15.10 -20.01
C GLU A 398 -3.06 14.58 -20.72
N TYR A 399 -3.67 13.50 -20.21
CA TYR A 399 -4.83 12.86 -20.81
C TYR A 399 -6.18 13.43 -20.35
N GLY A 400 -6.20 14.33 -19.36
CA GLY A 400 -7.45 14.86 -18.79
C GLY A 400 -8.30 13.80 -18.06
N ILE A 401 -7.65 12.74 -17.59
CA ILE A 401 -8.27 11.61 -16.89
C ILE A 401 -7.79 11.65 -15.43
N LYS A 402 -8.72 11.74 -14.48
CA LYS A 402 -8.42 11.49 -13.07
C LYS A 402 -8.45 10.00 -12.83
N TRP A 403 -7.73 9.51 -11.82
CA TRP A 403 -7.92 8.13 -11.36
C TRP A 403 -9.19 8.02 -10.51
N ASN A 404 -9.77 6.82 -10.49
CA ASN A 404 -10.88 6.47 -9.60
C ASN A 404 -10.44 6.36 -8.14
#